data_AF-A0A1T1AVY8-F1
#
_entry.id   AF-A0A1T1AVY8-F1
#
_cell.length_a   1.000
_cell.length_b   1.000
_cell.length_c   1.000
_cell.angle_alpha   90.00
_cell.angle_beta   90.00
_cell.angle_gamma   90.00
#
_symmetry.space_group_name_H-M   'P 1'
#
loop_
_entity.id
_entity.type
_entity.pdbx_description
1 polymer ?
#
loop_
_entity_poly.entity_id
_entity_poly.type
_entity_poly.pdbx_seq_one_letter_code
_entity_poly.pdbx_strand_id
1 'polypeptide(L)'
;MQALGPLPPEAIKDVDLVKKFDMLYRAISKPVTDEEARVLIQLFGQDGCFGLASSLMHLIETAPGWPLIECLENQNNEWIVEMRNRCIRGGLIPLAPGEQWPREFGQSSKVT
;
A
#
# COMPACT_ATOMS: atom_id res chain seq x y z
N MET A 1 13.25 -4.48 11.76
CA MET A 1 11.83 -4.20 12.06
C MET A 1 11.17 -5.47 12.56
N GLN A 2 10.49 -5.45 13.72
CA GLN A 2 9.54 -6.52 14.07
C GLN A 2 8.29 -6.37 13.21
N ALA A 3 7.80 -7.45 12.62
CA ALA A 3 6.56 -7.45 11.84
C ALA A 3 5.37 -7.24 12.77
N LEU A 4 4.71 -6.08 12.67
CA LEU A 4 3.55 -5.70 13.49
C LEU A 4 2.26 -6.47 13.12
N GLY A 5 2.34 -7.39 12.17
CA GLY A 5 1.16 -7.99 11.53
C GLY A 5 0.48 -6.99 10.59
N PRO A 6 -0.57 -7.42 9.87
CA PRO A 6 -1.32 -6.54 8.97
C PRO A 6 -1.94 -5.37 9.73
N LEU A 7 -2.19 -4.26 9.02
CA LEU A 7 -2.93 -3.12 9.53
C LEU A 7 -4.27 -3.59 10.11
N PRO A 8 -4.68 -3.07 11.28
CA PRO A 8 -5.95 -3.42 11.86
C PRO A 8 -7.09 -2.90 10.97
N PRO A 9 -8.21 -3.61 10.89
CA PRO A 9 -9.37 -3.15 10.11
C PRO A 9 -9.96 -1.88 10.71
N GLU A 10 -10.57 -1.03 9.89
CA GLU A 10 -11.24 0.20 10.32
C GLU A 10 -12.36 -0.05 11.33
N ALA A 11 -12.97 -1.23 11.31
CA ALA A 11 -13.99 -1.61 12.27
C ALA A 11 -13.44 -1.84 13.70
N ILE A 12 -12.12 -1.77 13.90
CA ILE A 12 -11.52 -1.96 15.22
C ILE A 12 -11.90 -0.83 16.18
N LYS A 13 -12.31 -1.21 17.39
CA LYS A 13 -12.65 -0.26 18.46
C LYS A 13 -11.46 0.08 19.36
N ASP A 14 -10.34 -0.62 19.16
CA ASP A 14 -9.12 -0.43 19.93
C ASP A 14 -8.35 0.80 19.43
N VAL A 15 -8.65 1.93 20.04
CA VAL A 15 -8.04 3.23 19.73
C VAL A 15 -6.54 3.23 20.07
N ASP A 16 -6.11 2.49 21.10
CA ASP A 16 -4.71 2.46 21.51
C ASP A 16 -3.86 1.69 20.50
N LEU A 17 -4.43 0.64 19.90
CA LEU A 17 -3.78 -0.06 18.81
C LEU A 17 -3.63 0.84 17.56
N VAL A 18 -4.67 1.57 17.16
CA VAL A 18 -4.61 2.51 16.03
C VAL A 18 -3.56 3.60 16.28
N LYS A 19 -3.54 4.18 17.49
CA LYS A 19 -2.52 5.17 17.89
C LYS A 19 -1.11 4.60 17.86
N LYS A 20 -0.92 3.34 18.29
CA LYS A 20 0.37 2.66 18.24
C LYS A 20 0.87 2.55 16.80
N PHE A 21 0.00 2.16 15.86
CA PHE A 21 0.36 2.10 14.44
C PHE A 21 0.68 3.49 13.86
N ASP A 22 -0.11 4.53 14.18
CA ASP A 22 0.18 5.91 13.74
C ASP A 22 1.52 6.43 14.30
N MET A 23 1.82 6.19 15.58
CA MET A 23 3.10 6.58 16.19
C MET A 23 4.28 5.85 15.54
N LEU A 24 4.15 4.55 15.31
CA LEU A 24 5.20 3.75 14.67
C LEU A 24 5.41 4.20 13.22
N TYR A 25 4.35 4.50 12.48
CA TYR A 25 4.43 5.07 11.14
C TYR A 25 5.20 6.39 11.12
N ARG A 26 4.86 7.32 12.02
CA ARG A 26 5.51 8.64 12.11
C ARG A 26 6.99 8.58 12.48
N ALA A 27 7.42 7.51 13.14
CA ALA A 27 8.81 7.30 13.51
C ALA A 27 9.68 6.79 12.34
N ILE A 28 9.07 6.35 11.23
CA ILE A 28 9.82 5.86 10.09
C ILE A 28 10.46 7.04 9.35
N SER A 29 11.79 6.97 9.23
CA SER A 29 12.57 7.98 8.50
C SER A 29 12.46 7.73 6.99
N LYS A 30 12.39 8.82 6.23
CA LYS A 30 12.37 8.78 4.76
C LYS A 30 13.74 9.18 4.19
N PRO A 31 14.19 8.59 3.06
CA PRO A 31 13.57 7.47 2.35
C PRO A 31 13.71 6.16 3.13
N VAL A 32 12.76 5.24 2.96
CA VAL A 32 12.90 3.87 3.47
C VAL A 32 13.85 3.07 2.60
N THR A 33 14.45 2.00 3.14
CA THR A 33 15.23 1.06 2.30
C THR A 33 14.32 0.13 1.51
N ASP A 34 14.87 -0.55 0.50
CA ASP A 34 14.12 -1.54 -0.28
C ASP A 34 13.64 -2.70 0.59
N GLU A 35 14.46 -3.15 1.55
CA GLU A 35 14.08 -4.18 2.51
C GLU A 35 12.93 -3.72 3.41
N GLU A 36 12.97 -2.47 3.89
CA GLU A 36 11.88 -1.89 4.67
C GLU A 36 10.60 -1.79 3.85
N ALA A 37 10.69 -1.34 2.60
CA ALA A 37 9.56 -1.31 1.67
C ALA A 37 8.92 -2.70 1.48
N ARG A 38 9.71 -3.77 1.30
CA ARG A 38 9.19 -5.16 1.20
C ARG A 38 8.46 -5.62 2.46
N VAL A 39 8.91 -5.19 3.63
CA VAL A 39 8.24 -5.49 4.91
C VAL A 39 6.96 -4.68 5.05
N LEU A 40 6.98 -3.39 4.70
CA LEU A 40 5.82 -2.50 4.80
C LEU A 40 4.68 -2.92 3.87
N ILE A 41 4.98 -3.44 2.67
CA ILE A 41 3.96 -3.98 1.75
C ILE A 41 3.18 -5.13 2.39
N GLN A 42 3.82 -5.96 3.22
CA GLN A 42 3.16 -7.07 3.91
C GLN A 42 2.22 -6.60 5.02
N LEU A 43 2.26 -5.31 5.40
CA LEU A 43 1.36 -4.74 6.41
C LEU A 43 0.01 -4.34 5.82
N PHE A 44 -0.19 -4.32 4.50
CA PHE A 44 -1.50 -3.97 3.94
C PHE A 44 -2.59 -4.93 4.44
N GLY A 45 -3.61 -4.36 5.07
CA GLY A 45 -4.82 -5.05 5.50
C GLY A 45 -5.86 -5.17 4.39
N GLN A 46 -7.09 -5.55 4.76
CA GLN A 46 -8.23 -5.65 3.84
C GLN A 46 -8.86 -4.29 3.52
N ASP A 47 -8.60 -3.26 4.33
CA ASP A 47 -9.17 -1.92 4.17
C ASP A 47 -8.10 -0.83 4.36
N GLY A 48 -8.53 0.44 4.39
CA GLY A 48 -7.63 1.58 4.46
C GLY A 48 -7.07 1.92 5.83
N CYS A 49 -7.54 1.28 6.90
CA CYS A 49 -7.23 1.60 8.29
C CYS A 49 -7.18 3.13 8.53
N PHE A 50 -8.29 3.83 8.33
CA PHE A 50 -8.43 5.27 8.55
C PHE A 50 -7.44 6.11 7.71
N GLY A 51 -7.12 5.64 6.50
CA GLY A 51 -6.18 6.30 5.59
C GLY A 51 -4.69 5.98 5.84
N LEU A 52 -4.38 5.14 6.83
CA LEU A 52 -3.01 4.72 7.11
C LEU A 52 -2.43 3.88 5.96
N ALA A 53 -3.26 3.11 5.25
CA ALA A 53 -2.83 2.38 4.07
C ALA A 53 -2.33 3.32 2.95
N SER A 54 -3.03 4.43 2.68
CA SER A 54 -2.53 5.43 1.71
C SER A 54 -1.22 6.07 2.17
N SER A 55 -1.07 6.29 3.47
CA SER A 55 0.14 6.85 4.06
C SER A 55 1.32 5.87 3.96
N LEU A 56 1.07 4.57 4.10
CA LEU A 56 2.05 3.50 3.87
C LEU A 56 2.46 3.41 2.40
N MET A 57 1.52 3.49 1.46
CA MET A 57 1.86 3.49 0.02
C MET A 57 2.87 4.58 -0.31
N HIS A 58 2.58 5.83 0.10
CA HIS A 58 3.48 6.96 -0.13
C HIS A 58 4.83 6.84 0.56
N LEU A 59 4.91 6.06 1.66
CA LEU A 59 6.17 5.78 2.33
C LEU A 59 6.99 4.76 1.55
N ILE A 60 6.36 3.67 1.11
CA ILE A 60 6.98 2.61 0.30
C ILE A 60 7.51 3.18 -1.03
N GLU A 61 6.76 4.08 -1.67
CA GLU A 61 7.16 4.77 -2.91
C GLU A 61 8.45 5.61 -2.75
N THR A 62 8.92 5.87 -1.53
CA THR A 62 10.20 6.58 -1.29
C THR A 62 11.43 5.68 -1.37
N ALA A 63 11.27 4.36 -1.48
CA ALA A 63 12.39 3.43 -1.57
C ALA A 63 13.23 3.69 -2.84
N PRO A 64 14.57 3.66 -2.76
CA PRO A 64 15.42 3.95 -3.90
C PRO A 64 15.28 2.93 -5.04
N GLY A 65 14.94 1.68 -4.74
CA GLY A 65 14.66 0.63 -5.72
C GLY A 65 13.21 0.56 -6.19
N TRP A 66 12.37 1.53 -5.85
CA TRP A 66 10.98 1.57 -6.31
C TRP A 66 10.91 1.73 -7.85
N PRO A 67 10.10 0.93 -8.58
CA PRO A 67 9.14 -0.06 -8.08
C PRO A 67 9.73 -1.45 -7.82
N LEU A 68 9.38 -2.03 -6.68
CA LEU A 68 9.70 -3.41 -6.30
C LEU A 68 8.69 -4.36 -6.94
N ILE A 69 8.85 -4.62 -8.25
CA ILE A 69 7.86 -5.32 -9.10
C ILE A 69 7.45 -6.68 -8.51
N GLU A 70 8.39 -7.41 -7.92
CA GLU A 70 8.15 -8.71 -7.29
C GLU A 70 7.11 -8.64 -6.15
N CYS A 71 6.98 -7.49 -5.49
CA CYS A 71 6.00 -7.27 -4.43
C CYS A 71 4.63 -6.82 -4.97
N LEU A 72 4.53 -6.49 -6.26
CA LEU A 72 3.32 -5.99 -6.93
C LEU A 72 2.58 -7.07 -7.74
N GLU A 73 3.00 -8.32 -7.61
CA GLU A 73 2.37 -9.46 -8.29
C GLU A 73 1.10 -9.94 -7.57
N ASN A 74 0.97 -9.69 -6.27
CA ASN A 74 -0.16 -10.16 -5.48
C ASN A 74 -1.43 -9.32 -5.74
N GLN A 75 -2.27 -9.78 -6.66
CA GLN A 75 -3.53 -9.13 -7.01
C GLN A 75 -4.69 -9.40 -6.04
N ASN A 76 -4.46 -10.18 -4.97
CA ASN A 76 -5.50 -10.49 -3.98
C ASN A 76 -5.64 -9.40 -2.90
N ASN A 77 -4.79 -8.37 -2.92
CA ASN A 77 -4.87 -7.22 -2.01
C ASN A 77 -5.08 -5.94 -2.84
N GLU A 78 -6.19 -5.24 -2.58
CA GLU A 78 -6.57 -4.03 -3.34
C GLU A 78 -5.52 -2.92 -3.27
N TRP A 79 -4.77 -2.81 -2.17
CA TRP A 79 -3.68 -1.83 -2.04
C TRP A 79 -2.47 -2.20 -2.90
N ILE A 80 -2.14 -3.48 -3.00
CA ILE A 80 -1.06 -3.95 -3.89
C ILE A 80 -1.46 -3.72 -5.35
N VAL A 81 -2.71 -4.01 -5.70
CA VAL A 81 -3.28 -3.70 -7.03
C VAL A 81 -3.19 -2.19 -7.31
N GLU A 82 -3.55 -1.35 -6.34
CA GLU A 82 -3.46 0.10 -6.52
C GLU A 82 -2.03 0.61 -6.67
N MET A 83 -1.08 0.11 -5.89
CA MET A 83 0.33 0.47 -6.06
C MET A 83 0.83 0.09 -7.47
N ARG A 84 0.49 -1.12 -7.96
CA ARG A 84 0.79 -1.52 -9.35
C ARG A 84 0.15 -0.56 -10.35
N ASN A 85 -1.12 -0.21 -10.16
CA ASN A 85 -1.84 0.70 -11.03
C ASN A 85 -1.21 2.10 -11.08
N ARG A 86 -0.70 2.61 -9.96
CA ARG A 86 0.08 3.85 -9.92
C ARG A 86 1.36 3.76 -10.72
N CYS A 87 2.09 2.64 -10.61
CA CYS A 87 3.28 2.40 -11.41
C CYS A 87 2.97 2.37 -12.91
N ILE A 88 1.85 1.77 -13.32
CA ILE A 88 1.39 1.78 -14.72
C ILE A 88 1.04 3.21 -15.16
N ARG A 89 0.25 3.94 -14.35
CA ARG A 89 -0.10 5.35 -14.63
C ARG A 89 1.13 6.26 -14.73
N GLY A 90 2.15 6.01 -13.91
CA GLY A 90 3.43 6.72 -13.90
C GLY A 90 4.42 6.27 -14.98
N GLY A 91 4.08 5.24 -15.78
CA GLY A 91 4.96 4.71 -16.83
C GLY A 91 6.16 3.91 -16.31
N LEU A 92 6.16 3.50 -15.03
CA LEU A 92 7.22 2.70 -14.41
C LEU A 92 7.08 1.21 -14.73
N ILE A 93 5.85 0.74 -14.97
CA ILE A 93 5.54 -0.64 -15.37
C ILE A 93 4.69 -0.58 -16.65
N PRO A 94 5.04 -1.34 -17.70
CA PRO A 94 4.21 -1.40 -18.90
C PRO A 94 2.88 -2.10 -18.60
N LEU A 95 1.79 -1.60 -19.18
CA LEU A 95 0.51 -2.32 -19.20
C LEU A 95 0.67 -3.59 -20.04
N ALA A 96 0.29 -4.75 -19.50
CA ALA A 96 0.43 -6.00 -20.24
C ALA A 96 -0.54 -6.05 -21.44
N PRO A 97 -0.20 -6.78 -22.52
CA PRO A 97 -1.10 -6.92 -23.66
C PRO A 97 -2.45 -7.51 -23.23
N GLY A 98 -3.53 -6.78 -23.48
CA GLY A 98 -4.90 -7.19 -23.12
C GLY A 98 -5.35 -6.81 -21.71
N GLU A 99 -4.48 -6.22 -20.87
CA GLU A 99 -4.91 -5.58 -19.62
C GLU A 99 -5.60 -4.24 -19.91
N GLN A 100 -6.61 -3.90 -19.10
CA GLN A 100 -7.33 -2.64 -19.22
C GLN A 100 -6.61 -1.54 -18.44
N TRP A 101 -6.60 -0.30 -18.95
CA TRP A 101 -5.96 0.82 -18.26
C TRP A 101 -6.54 0.99 -16.84
N PRO A 102 -5.69 1.15 -15.81
CA PRO A 102 -6.17 1.21 -14.43
C PRO A 102 -7.15 2.35 -14.17
N ARG A 103 -8.27 2.02 -13.53
CA ARG A 103 -9.23 3.03 -13.04
C ARG A 103 -8.67 3.78 -11.82
N GLU A 104 -9.23 4.95 -11.55
CA GLU A 104 -8.88 5.71 -10.35
C GLU A 104 -9.27 4.94 -9.08
N PHE A 105 -8.37 4.92 -8.11
CA PHE A 105 -8.59 4.28 -6.83
C PHE A 105 -9.76 4.92 -6.08
N GLY A 106 -10.67 4.10 -5.52
CA GLY A 106 -11.83 4.59 -4.80
C GLY A 106 -12.99 5.07 -5.67
N GLN A 107 -12.89 5.03 -7.01
CA GLN A 107 -14.07 5.09 -7.86
C GLN A 107 -14.79 3.73 -7.82
N SER A 108 -15.59 3.53 -6.78
CA SER A 108 -16.61 2.48 -6.80
C SER A 108 -17.51 2.77 -7.99
N SER A 109 -17.62 1.83 -8.94
CA SER A 109 -18.63 1.89 -9.98
C SER A 109 -19.97 2.12 -9.29
N LYS A 110 -20.55 3.32 -9.41
CA LYS A 110 -21.98 3.50 -9.20
C LYS A 110 -22.65 2.71 -10.32
N VAL A 111 -22.84 1.42 -10.11
CA VAL A 111 -23.75 0.62 -10.93
C VAL A 111 -25.12 0.81 -10.29
N THR A 112 -25.94 1.52 -11.06
CA THR A 112 -27.36 1.80 -10.89
C THR A 112 -28.17 0.56 -10.52
#